data_AF-A0ABC8KI93-F1
#
_entry.id   AF-A0ABC8KI93-F1
#
_cell.length_a   1.000
_cell.length_b   1.000
_cell.length_c   1.000
_cell.angle_alpha   90.00
_cell.angle_beta   90.00
_cell.angle_gamma   90.00
#
_symmetry.space_group_name_H-M   'P 1'
#
loop_
_entity.id
_entity.type
_entity.pdbx_description
1 polymer ?
#
loop_
_entity_poly.entity_id
_entity_poly.type
_entity_poly.pdbx_seq_one_letter_code
_entity_poly.pdbx_strand_id
1 'polypeptide(L)'
;MKSATWFVVSCVLMFFVLHNTQVEGRGKAPEIVVHLTKGICHEDPVIASKQCFYEVLNEEGNDYYGRNCSCRDAPHEGGDYGHYCTCFH
;
A
#
# COMPACT_ATOMS: atom_id res chain seq x y z
N MET A 1 -43.96 -30.58 -13.72
CA MET A 1 -42.60 -30.84 -13.20
C MET A 1 -41.48 -30.04 -13.90
N LYS A 2 -41.78 -29.13 -14.85
CA LYS A 2 -40.76 -28.25 -15.49
C LYS A 2 -40.33 -27.06 -14.63
N SER A 3 -41.16 -26.60 -13.70
CA SER A 3 -40.87 -25.39 -12.91
C SER A 3 -39.77 -25.59 -11.86
N ALA A 4 -39.67 -26.79 -11.28
CA ALA A 4 -38.71 -27.07 -10.22
C ALA A 4 -37.27 -27.15 -10.77
N THR A 5 -37.09 -27.71 -11.96
CA THR A 5 -35.77 -27.81 -12.60
C THR A 5 -35.20 -26.45 -12.97
N TRP A 6 -36.03 -25.51 -13.44
CA TRP A 6 -35.58 -24.15 -13.75
C TRP A 6 -35.17 -23.37 -12.51
N PHE A 7 -35.88 -23.57 -11.39
CA PHE A 7 -35.53 -22.97 -10.12
C PHE A 7 -34.17 -23.46 -9.60
N VAL A 8 -33.93 -24.77 -9.68
CA VAL A 8 -32.64 -25.37 -9.27
C VAL A 8 -31.49 -24.86 -10.15
N VAL A 9 -31.68 -24.79 -11.47
CA VAL A 9 -30.65 -24.25 -12.38
C VAL A 9 -30.33 -22.79 -12.07
N SER A 10 -31.34 -21.97 -11.78
CA SER A 10 -31.14 -20.57 -11.39
C SER A 10 -30.34 -20.44 -10.09
N CYS A 11 -30.64 -21.27 -9.08
CA CYS A 11 -29.90 -21.25 -7.82
C CYS A 11 -28.43 -21.65 -8.03
N VAL A 12 -28.18 -22.73 -8.77
CA VAL A 12 -26.81 -23.19 -9.05
C VAL A 12 -26.00 -22.13 -9.80
N LEU A 13 -26.62 -21.44 -10.77
CA LEU A 13 -25.96 -20.35 -11.49
C LEU A 13 -25.64 -19.17 -10.57
N MET A 14 -26.55 -18.75 -9.67
CA MET A 14 -26.23 -17.70 -8.69
C MET A 14 -25.09 -18.10 -7.76
N PHE A 15 -25.07 -19.35 -7.26
CA PHE A 15 -23.96 -19.84 -6.46
C PHE A 15 -22.66 -19.87 -7.24
N PHE A 16 -22.68 -20.29 -8.51
CA PHE A 16 -21.52 -20.24 -9.38
C PHE A 16 -21.01 -18.82 -9.57
N VAL A 17 -21.90 -17.86 -9.82
CA VAL A 17 -21.53 -16.44 -9.91
C VAL A 17 -20.92 -15.98 -8.60
N LEU A 18 -21.57 -16.20 -7.45
CA LEU A 18 -21.05 -15.82 -6.13
C LEU A 18 -19.68 -16.46 -5.81
N HIS A 19 -19.47 -17.73 -6.18
CA HIS A 19 -18.21 -18.44 -5.96
C HIS A 19 -17.09 -18.01 -6.93
N ASN A 20 -17.43 -17.62 -8.15
CA ASN A 20 -16.45 -17.20 -9.17
C ASN A 20 -16.25 -15.69 -9.22
N THR A 21 -17.16 -14.89 -8.65
CA THR A 21 -16.91 -13.51 -8.25
C THR A 21 -16.04 -13.55 -7.00
N GLN A 22 -14.84 -14.11 -7.14
CA GLN A 22 -13.76 -13.83 -6.22
C GLN A 22 -13.47 -12.35 -6.44
N VAL A 23 -14.03 -11.52 -5.56
CA VAL A 23 -13.84 -10.08 -5.59
C VAL A 23 -12.33 -9.87 -5.61
N GLU A 24 -11.79 -9.31 -6.69
CA GLU A 24 -10.39 -8.93 -6.85
C GLU A 24 -10.00 -7.79 -5.89
N GLY A 25 -10.50 -7.80 -4.65
CA GLY A 25 -10.10 -6.90 -3.56
C GLY A 25 -8.76 -7.28 -2.94
N ARG A 26 -7.88 -7.97 -3.67
CA ARG A 26 -6.48 -8.17 -3.26
C ARG A 26 -5.54 -7.08 -3.76
N GLY A 27 -6.05 -6.08 -4.47
CA GLY A 27 -5.35 -4.79 -4.56
C GLY A 27 -5.65 -4.01 -3.29
N LYS A 28 -4.83 -4.17 -2.24
CA LYS A 28 -4.88 -3.17 -1.16
C LYS A 28 -4.62 -1.81 -1.81
N ALA A 29 -5.41 -0.80 -1.43
CA ALA A 29 -5.17 0.56 -1.91
C ALA A 29 -3.71 0.93 -1.63
N PRO A 30 -3.03 1.68 -2.53
CA PRO A 30 -1.67 2.13 -2.28
C PRO A 30 -1.69 2.93 -0.97
N GLU A 31 -1.15 2.33 0.08
CA GLU A 31 -1.06 2.96 1.39
C GLU A 31 0.14 3.90 1.32
N ILE A 32 -0.15 5.20 1.19
CA ILE A 32 0.87 6.24 1.19
C ILE A 32 1.22 6.50 2.65
N VAL A 33 2.23 5.80 3.15
CA VAL A 33 2.74 6.04 4.51
C VAL A 33 3.67 7.24 4.44
N VAL A 34 3.30 8.30 5.16
CA VAL A 34 4.11 9.51 5.31
C VAL A 34 4.74 9.47 6.70
N HIS A 35 6.01 9.07 6.75
CA HIS A 35 6.77 9.06 8.00
C HIS A 35 7.63 10.32 8.10
N LEU A 36 7.70 10.93 9.28
CA LEU A 36 8.55 12.10 9.54
C LEU A 36 9.78 11.64 10.32
N THR A 37 10.91 11.56 9.64
CA THR A 37 12.20 11.21 10.26
C THR A 37 13.03 12.45 10.54
N LYS A 38 13.98 12.35 11.48
CA LYS A 38 14.98 13.40 11.74
C LYS A 38 16.05 13.41 10.65
N GLY A 39 16.62 14.57 10.39
CA GLY A 39 17.63 14.80 9.36
C GLY A 39 17.03 15.21 8.02
N ILE A 40 17.90 15.40 7.03
CA ILE A 40 17.53 15.80 5.67
C ILE A 40 17.60 14.61 4.71
N CYS A 41 16.91 14.73 3.60
CA CYS A 41 17.05 13.83 2.47
C CYS A 41 18.48 13.89 1.90
N HIS A 42 18.99 12.73 1.48
CA HIS A 42 20.19 12.70 0.66
C HIS A 42 19.96 13.46 -0.67
N GLU A 43 20.98 14.18 -1.16
CA GLU A 43 20.88 14.99 -2.39
C GLU A 43 20.59 14.12 -3.64
N ASP A 44 21.25 12.96 -3.72
CA ASP A 44 20.96 11.97 -4.76
C ASP A 44 19.60 11.27 -4.50
N PRO A 45 18.64 11.36 -5.44
CA PRO A 45 17.29 10.82 -5.25
C PRO A 45 17.24 9.29 -5.13
N VAL A 46 18.20 8.56 -5.72
CA VAL A 46 18.29 7.10 -5.62
C VAL A 46 18.81 6.68 -4.24
N ILE A 47 19.68 7.51 -3.65
CA ILE A 47 20.15 7.28 -2.28
C ILE A 47 19.06 7.69 -1.28
N ALA A 48 18.37 8.81 -1.54
CA ALA A 48 17.29 9.30 -0.70
C ALA A 48 16.11 8.30 -0.62
N SER A 49 15.77 7.63 -1.73
CA SER A 49 14.75 6.57 -1.72
C SER A 49 15.14 5.39 -0.85
N LYS A 50 16.41 4.97 -0.90
CA LYS A 50 16.95 3.89 -0.06
C LYS A 50 17.00 4.29 1.41
N GLN A 51 17.39 5.52 1.70
CA GLN A 51 17.38 6.07 3.06
C GLN A 51 15.98 5.90 3.68
N CYS A 52 14.95 6.40 3.00
CA CYS A 52 13.57 6.27 3.45
C CYS A 52 13.12 4.81 3.59
N PHE A 53 13.49 3.94 2.65
CA PHE A 53 13.18 2.51 2.75
C PHE A 53 13.75 1.90 4.03
N TYR A 54 15.01 2.18 4.37
CA TYR A 54 15.63 1.64 5.59
C TYR A 54 15.08 2.25 6.87
N GLU A 55 14.79 3.55 6.87
CA GLU A 55 14.20 4.23 8.03
C GLU A 55 12.81 3.65 8.35
N VAL A 56 11.93 3.55 7.35
CA VAL A 56 10.60 2.95 7.49
C VAL A 56 10.69 1.46 7.88
N LEU A 57 11.60 0.70 7.28
CA LEU A 57 11.84 -0.71 7.65
C LEU A 57 12.27 -0.85 9.11
N ASN A 58 13.12 0.04 9.60
CA ASN A 58 13.64 -0.02 10.97
C ASN A 58 12.60 0.42 12.01
N GLU A 59 11.74 1.37 11.70
CA GLU A 59 10.73 1.88 12.63
C GLU A 59 9.48 1.00 12.69
N GLU A 60 8.98 0.51 11.55
CA GLU A 60 7.76 -0.30 11.51
C GLU A 60 8.04 -1.81 11.49
N GLY A 61 9.29 -2.23 11.25
CA GLY A 61 9.68 -3.64 11.25
C GLY A 61 9.01 -4.47 10.15
N ASN A 62 8.51 -3.81 9.09
CA ASN A 62 7.65 -4.45 8.11
C ASN A 62 8.22 -4.32 6.69
N ASP A 63 8.55 -5.45 6.06
CA ASP A 63 9.00 -5.57 4.66
C ASP A 63 7.82 -5.44 3.66
N TYR A 64 6.73 -4.84 4.11
CA TYR A 64 5.52 -4.65 3.33
C TYR A 64 5.67 -3.53 2.30
N TYR A 65 6.58 -2.58 2.53
CA TYR A 65 6.78 -1.45 1.62
C TYR A 65 7.71 -1.82 0.47
N GLY A 66 7.34 -1.43 -0.75
CA GLY A 66 8.21 -1.57 -1.90
C GLY A 66 9.45 -0.68 -1.76
N ARG A 67 10.54 -1.02 -2.48
CA ARG A 67 11.77 -0.18 -2.57
C ARG A 67 11.54 1.20 -3.19
N ASN A 68 10.30 1.53 -3.55
CA ASN A 68 9.94 2.78 -4.19
C ASN A 68 9.44 3.75 -3.12
N CYS A 69 10.41 4.41 -2.48
CA CYS A 69 10.16 5.48 -1.53
C CYS A 69 10.63 6.81 -2.10
N SER A 70 9.90 7.88 -1.79
CA SER A 70 10.29 9.26 -2.05
C SER A 70 10.67 9.92 -0.74
N CYS A 71 11.73 10.72 -0.78
CA CYS A 71 12.13 11.58 0.33
C CYS A 71 11.79 13.02 -0.01
N ARG A 72 11.23 13.78 0.93
CA ARG A 72 11.02 15.22 0.80
C ARG A 72 11.36 15.92 2.10
N ASP A 73 12.28 16.87 2.07
CA ASP A 73 12.60 17.67 3.27
C ASP A 73 11.35 18.37 3.81
N ALA A 74 11.20 18.33 5.14
CA ALA A 74 10.14 19.03 5.83
C ALA A 74 10.49 20.52 5.95
N PRO A 75 9.50 21.43 5.86
CA PRO A 75 9.76 22.84 6.09
C PRO A 75 10.31 23.03 7.52
N HIS A 76 11.35 23.85 7.65
CA HIS A 76 11.98 24.16 8.94
C HIS A 76 11.04 24.97 9.84
N GLU A 77 10.16 24.29 10.55
CA GLU A 77 9.38 24.89 11.63
C GLU A 77 10.00 24.46 12.97
N GLY A 78 10.81 25.35 13.56
CA GLY A 78 11.25 25.20 14.96
C GLY A 78 12.69 24.71 15.20
N GLY A 79 13.52 24.58 14.16
CA GLY A 79 14.97 24.35 14.33
C GLY A 79 15.43 22.89 14.25
N ASP A 80 14.50 21.94 14.16
CA ASP A 80 14.83 20.55 13.84
C ASP A 80 14.72 20.31 12.32
N TYR A 81 15.76 19.67 11.77
CA TYR A 81 15.76 19.18 10.39
C TYR A 81 15.00 17.85 10.38
N GLY A 82 13.96 17.76 9.55
CA GLY A 82 13.22 16.52 9.33
C GLY A 82 12.89 16.34 7.87
N HIS A 83 12.53 15.12 7.49
CA HIS A 83 12.10 14.82 6.14
C HIS A 83 10.95 13.81 6.15
N TYR A 84 10.11 13.93 5.13
CA TYR A 84 9.00 13.05 4.86
C TYR A 84 9.46 11.91 3.97
N CYS A 85 9.27 10.70 4.45
CA CYS A 85 9.40 9.48 3.67
C CYS A 85 8.02 9.03 3.21
N THR A 86 7.88 8.85 1.91
CA THR A 86 6.65 8.38 1.26
C THR A 86 6.93 7.09 0.51
N CYS A 87 6.55 5.95 1.06
CA CYS A 87 6.77 4.65 0.42
C CYS A 87 5.48 4.13 -0.22
N PHE A 88 5.61 3.53 -1.40
CA PHE A 88 4.51 2.90 -2.11
C PHE A 88 4.60 1.37 -2.01
N HIS A 89 3.44 0.72 -1.96
CA HIS A 89 3.30 -0.73 -2.13
C HIS A 89 3.02 -1.09 -3.59
#